data_AF-J4WKV2-F1
#
_entry.id   AF-J4WKV2-F1
#
_cell.length_a   1.000
_cell.length_b   1.000
_cell.length_c   1.000
_cell.angle_alpha   90.00
_cell.angle_beta   90.00
_cell.angle_gamma   90.00
#
_symmetry.space_group_name_H-M   'P 1'
#
loop_
_entity.id
_entity.type
_entity.pdbx_description
1 polymer ?
#
loop_
_entity_poly.entity_id
_entity_poly.type
_entity_poly.pdbx_seq_one_letter_code
_entity_poly.pdbx_strand_id
1 'polypeptide(L)'
;MTAFLNGPTDPAHLGGSELALVKEYGHSLGQLWAALATFLGPPERRQLVSPPDDGQGGDGNGDNDDDGNNDDDGNNDDNGNNNDGSGNNNDGSGNNNDGGGDYARRPKHARRGTRQEGFVDSSKMEIESSSPIEASSQSTLGYVHMESHALAEGPEDDTLRLITCALRHVLYFAPPNNEPNTAGAVIEVRDAKIRLAAITGSHSLVAVDDGGLCLRKPLVLASHGDPQKPQRLVYMTANDHVLMLEAKRRLQCFQEGRPIISDSCLAQMTCQALTWKFANVGSYDSIFILHAAQNYFCFLRFDISVDYLGDIQSEEPELFLNVYHTPWYSLGQKGGRTYFADTLCSIMKWAMS
;
A
#
# COMPACT_ATOMS: atom_id res chain seq x y z
N MET A 1 19.34 8.18 8.34
CA MET A 1 19.63 6.82 7.82
C MET A 1 20.00 5.80 8.89
N THR A 2 21.05 6.00 9.71
CA THR A 2 21.46 5.00 10.73
C THR A 2 20.34 4.56 11.67
N ALA A 3 19.53 5.50 12.17
CA ALA A 3 18.39 5.20 13.04
C ALA A 3 17.30 4.36 12.32
N PHE A 4 17.02 4.64 11.05
CA PHE A 4 16.14 3.82 10.23
C PHE A 4 16.66 2.38 10.11
N LEU A 5 17.94 2.19 9.79
CA LEU A 5 18.52 0.85 9.63
C LEU A 5 18.46 0.05 10.95
N ASN A 6 18.82 0.68 12.07
CA ASN A 6 18.78 0.03 13.37
C ASN A 6 17.35 -0.29 13.84
N GLY A 7 16.34 0.44 13.35
CA GLY A 7 14.96 0.26 13.76
C GLY A 7 14.64 0.97 15.08
N PRO A 8 13.43 0.81 15.61
CA PRO A 8 13.11 1.25 16.97
C PRO A 8 14.04 0.53 17.97
N THR A 9 14.67 1.30 18.86
CA THR A 9 15.68 0.78 19.81
C THR A 9 15.10 -0.05 20.94
N ASP A 10 13.82 0.15 21.27
CA ASP A 10 13.08 -0.61 22.27
C ASP A 10 11.76 -1.12 21.64
N PRO A 11 11.47 -2.43 21.66
CA PRO A 11 10.17 -2.97 21.27
C PRO A 11 8.98 -2.30 21.95
N ALA A 12 9.14 -1.79 23.18
CA ALA A 12 8.09 -1.05 23.88
C ALA A 12 7.74 0.28 23.19
N HIS A 13 8.63 0.86 22.38
CA HIS A 13 8.33 2.06 21.58
C HIS A 13 7.28 1.78 20.51
N LEU A 14 7.18 0.53 20.04
CA LEU A 14 6.06 0.08 19.21
C LEU A 14 4.75 -0.05 20.02
N GLY A 15 4.68 0.42 21.26
CA GLY A 15 3.46 0.77 22.01
C GLY A 15 3.13 2.28 22.10
N GLY A 16 4.06 3.20 21.79
CA GLY A 16 3.91 4.65 21.98
C GLY A 16 3.17 5.38 20.85
N SER A 17 2.31 6.36 21.17
CA SER A 17 1.50 7.09 20.17
C SER A 17 2.34 7.77 19.09
N GLU A 18 1.75 8.03 17.90
CA GLU A 18 2.45 8.70 16.80
C GLU A 18 3.07 10.03 17.24
N LEU A 19 2.33 10.85 18.00
CA LEU A 19 2.84 12.12 18.52
C LEU A 19 4.07 11.94 19.42
N ALA A 20 4.09 10.90 20.25
CA ALA A 20 5.24 10.61 21.10
C ALA A 20 6.44 10.19 20.25
N LEU A 21 6.23 9.29 19.29
CA LEU A 21 7.28 8.82 18.37
C LEU A 21 7.84 9.95 17.50
N VAL A 22 7.00 10.87 17.02
CA VAL A 22 7.43 12.06 16.26
C VAL A 22 8.26 13.01 17.12
N LYS A 23 7.90 13.20 18.39
CA LYS A 23 8.69 14.03 19.32
C LYS A 23 10.07 13.42 19.60
N GLU A 24 10.17 12.10 19.63
CA GLU A 24 11.40 11.39 19.95
C GLU A 24 12.31 11.22 18.72
N TYR A 25 11.75 10.81 17.58
CA TYR A 25 12.52 10.43 16.38
C TYR A 25 12.46 11.45 15.25
N GLY A 26 11.66 12.52 15.39
CA GLY A 26 11.37 13.47 14.32
C GLY A 26 10.25 13.01 13.38
N HIS A 27 9.81 13.90 12.50
CA HIS A 27 8.59 13.71 11.70
C HIS A 27 8.59 12.44 10.85
N SER A 28 9.58 12.27 9.97
CA SER A 28 9.60 11.14 9.03
C SER A 28 9.79 9.79 9.72
N LEU A 29 10.73 9.70 10.67
CA LEU A 29 11.07 8.46 11.33
C LEU A 29 10.02 8.07 12.39
N GLY A 30 9.48 9.05 13.11
CA GLY A 30 8.40 8.84 14.07
C GLY A 30 7.10 8.36 13.41
N GLN A 31 6.72 8.95 12.27
CA GLN A 31 5.58 8.48 11.48
C GLN A 31 5.79 7.07 10.95
N LEU A 32 6.99 6.76 10.46
CA LEU A 32 7.34 5.40 10.02
C LEU A 32 7.19 4.38 11.16
N TRP A 33 7.70 4.68 12.36
CA TRP A 33 7.55 3.78 13.51
C TRP A 33 6.12 3.66 14.00
N ALA A 34 5.33 4.72 13.92
CA ALA A 34 3.91 4.66 14.23
C ALA A 34 3.17 3.75 13.24
N ALA A 35 3.45 3.86 11.94
CA ALA A 35 2.86 2.99 10.92
C ALA A 35 3.32 1.52 11.07
N LEU A 36 4.60 1.28 11.38
CA LEU A 36 5.12 -0.06 11.61
C LEU A 36 4.48 -0.71 12.85
N ALA A 37 4.16 0.08 13.86
CA ALA A 37 3.51 -0.40 15.07
C ALA A 37 2.07 -0.90 14.85
N THR A 38 1.40 -0.52 13.77
CA THR A 38 0.11 -1.13 13.40
C THR A 38 0.26 -2.63 13.15
N PHE A 39 1.43 -3.10 12.69
CA PHE A 39 1.65 -4.52 12.39
C PHE A 39 2.41 -5.24 13.49
N LEU A 40 3.41 -4.58 14.08
CA LEU A 40 4.34 -5.18 15.04
C LEU A 40 4.15 -4.70 16.48
N GLY A 41 3.22 -3.78 16.71
CA GLY A 41 2.92 -3.26 18.04
C GLY A 41 2.12 -4.24 18.90
N PRO A 42 1.94 -3.91 20.19
CA PRO A 42 1.22 -4.77 21.10
C PRO A 42 -0.27 -4.86 20.70
N PRO A 43 -0.97 -5.96 21.04
CA PRO A 43 -2.33 -6.23 20.58
C PRO A 43 -3.33 -5.09 20.83
N GLU A 44 -3.17 -4.32 21.91
CA GLU A 44 -4.02 -3.18 22.26
C GLU A 44 -4.01 -2.09 21.19
N ARG A 45 -2.98 -2.03 20.35
CA ARG A 45 -2.88 -1.12 19.21
C ARG A 45 -3.45 -1.69 17.91
N ARG A 46 -3.54 -3.01 17.83
CA ARG A 46 -4.03 -3.76 16.67
C ARG A 46 -5.54 -4.01 16.74
N GLN A 47 -6.15 -3.78 17.90
CA GLN A 47 -7.60 -3.81 18.03
C GLN A 47 -8.22 -2.66 17.23
N LEU A 48 -8.70 -3.00 16.04
CA LEU A 48 -9.83 -2.33 15.43
C LEU A 48 -10.94 -2.30 16.49
N VAL A 49 -11.35 -1.11 16.89
CA VAL A 49 -12.60 -0.92 17.63
C VAL A 49 -13.68 -1.50 16.73
N SER A 50 -14.15 -2.71 17.03
CA SER A 50 -15.40 -3.19 16.46
C SER A 50 -16.45 -2.12 16.76
N PRO A 51 -17.25 -1.68 15.77
CA PRO A 51 -18.38 -0.82 16.06
C PRO A 51 -19.18 -1.45 17.21
N PRO A 52 -19.73 -0.66 18.15
CA PRO A 52 -20.61 -1.22 19.16
C PRO A 52 -21.70 -2.03 18.46
N ASP A 53 -21.82 -3.29 18.89
CA ASP A 53 -22.86 -4.23 18.48
C ASP A 53 -24.20 -3.69 18.99
N ASP A 54 -24.78 -2.78 18.23
CA ASP A 54 -26.12 -2.26 18.41
C ASP A 54 -27.08 -3.33 17.90
N GLY A 55 -27.20 -4.41 18.66
CA GLY A 55 -28.10 -5.51 18.34
C GLY A 55 -29.55 -5.03 18.31
N GLN A 56 -30.09 -4.78 17.11
CA GLN A 56 -31.45 -5.18 16.68
C GLN A 56 -31.75 -4.79 15.22
N GLY A 57 -31.73 -5.79 14.33
CA GLY A 57 -32.55 -5.99 13.10
C GLY A 57 -32.42 -4.96 11.98
N GLY A 58 -32.17 -5.29 10.72
CA GLY A 58 -32.31 -6.50 9.94
C GLY A 58 -32.44 -6.05 8.47
N ASP A 59 -31.97 -6.91 7.56
CA ASP A 59 -32.21 -6.89 6.10
C ASP A 59 -31.19 -6.15 5.21
N GLY A 60 -30.20 -6.92 4.73
CA GLY A 60 -29.94 -7.09 3.29
C GLY A 60 -29.16 -6.00 2.55
N ASN A 61 -27.84 -6.15 2.45
CA ASN A 61 -27.15 -6.45 1.19
C ASN A 61 -25.67 -6.73 1.45
N GLY A 62 -25.20 -7.88 0.99
CA GLY A 62 -23.79 -8.24 0.97
C GLY A 62 -23.14 -7.70 -0.30
N ASP A 63 -22.10 -6.89 -0.14
CA ASP A 63 -21.15 -6.63 -1.21
C ASP A 63 -20.16 -7.81 -1.22
N ASN A 64 -20.49 -8.80 -2.03
CA ASN A 64 -19.56 -9.81 -2.52
C ASN A 64 -18.65 -9.12 -3.54
N ASP A 65 -17.40 -8.82 -3.18
CA ASP A 65 -16.37 -8.61 -4.18
C ASP A 65 -15.90 -9.99 -4.66
N ASP A 66 -16.53 -10.38 -5.76
CA ASP A 66 -16.41 -11.62 -6.51
C ASP A 66 -15.06 -11.69 -7.22
N ASP A 67 -14.13 -12.46 -6.65
CA ASP A 67 -12.99 -13.04 -7.37
C ASP A 67 -13.54 -14.13 -8.32
N GLY A 68 -14.05 -13.71 -9.49
CA GLY A 68 -14.81 -14.57 -10.39
C GLY A 68 -14.48 -14.37 -11.88
N ASN A 69 -13.59 -15.24 -12.36
CA ASN A 69 -13.35 -15.57 -13.75
C ASN A 69 -14.65 -15.95 -14.49
N ASN A 70 -14.87 -15.49 -15.73
CA ASN A 70 -15.57 -16.24 -16.78
C ASN A 70 -15.46 -15.55 -18.14
N ASP A 71 -14.84 -16.27 -19.05
CA ASP A 71 -15.10 -16.21 -20.49
C ASP A 71 -16.57 -16.58 -20.77
N ASP A 72 -17.17 -15.96 -21.79
CA ASP A 72 -17.81 -16.62 -22.94
C ASP A 72 -18.88 -15.70 -23.60
N ASP A 73 -18.95 -15.88 -24.90
CA ASP A 73 -19.57 -15.12 -25.98
C ASP A 73 -21.08 -14.84 -25.87
N GLY A 74 -21.56 -13.81 -26.59
CA GLY A 74 -22.97 -13.82 -27.02
C GLY A 74 -23.63 -12.49 -27.37
N ASN A 75 -23.48 -12.12 -28.63
CA ASN A 75 -24.14 -11.09 -29.44
C ASN A 75 -25.65 -10.74 -29.21
N ASN A 76 -25.93 -9.47 -29.57
CA ASN A 76 -27.11 -8.90 -30.27
C ASN A 76 -28.37 -8.36 -29.55
N ASP A 77 -28.61 -7.08 -29.85
CA ASP A 77 -29.84 -6.39 -30.31
C ASP A 77 -31.11 -6.43 -29.44
N ASP A 78 -31.65 -5.28 -29.01
CA ASP A 78 -32.49 -4.38 -29.82
C ASP A 78 -33.29 -3.38 -28.95
N ASN A 79 -33.48 -2.18 -29.49
CA ASN A 79 -34.48 -1.11 -29.28
C ASN A 79 -35.44 -1.05 -28.06
N GLY A 80 -35.72 0.18 -27.58
CA GLY A 80 -37.02 0.44 -26.92
C GLY A 80 -37.23 1.75 -26.14
N ASN A 81 -37.30 2.86 -26.87
CA ASN A 81 -37.72 4.24 -26.56
C ASN A 81 -38.91 4.52 -25.59
N ASN A 82 -38.95 5.78 -25.10
CA ASN A 82 -40.09 6.63 -24.62
C ASN A 82 -40.65 6.46 -23.18
N ASN A 83 -41.22 7.45 -22.49
CA ASN A 83 -41.22 8.94 -22.48
C ASN A 83 -42.13 9.37 -21.29
N ASP A 84 -42.03 10.64 -20.88
CA ASP A 84 -43.02 11.50 -20.18
C ASP A 84 -43.40 11.29 -18.70
N GLY A 85 -43.47 12.43 -17.98
CA GLY A 85 -44.32 12.54 -16.79
C GLY A 85 -43.98 13.67 -15.81
N SER A 86 -44.28 14.92 -16.16
CA SER A 86 -44.23 16.08 -15.26
C SER A 86 -45.15 15.97 -14.04
N GLY A 87 -44.83 16.65 -12.93
CA GLY A 87 -45.83 16.96 -11.90
C GLY A 87 -45.24 17.63 -10.66
N ASN A 88 -45.84 18.74 -10.25
CA ASN A 88 -45.26 19.82 -9.45
C ASN A 88 -45.98 19.95 -8.08
N ASN A 89 -45.32 20.63 -7.13
CA ASN A 89 -45.84 21.51 -6.06
C ASN A 89 -46.17 21.00 -4.62
N ASN A 90 -45.56 21.75 -3.68
CA ASN A 90 -46.08 22.34 -2.42
C ASN A 90 -46.45 21.44 -1.23
N ASP A 91 -46.34 21.80 0.06
CA ASP A 91 -46.07 23.05 0.79
C ASP A 91 -45.80 22.71 2.29
N GLY A 92 -45.21 23.64 3.05
CA GLY A 92 -45.41 23.82 4.51
C GLY A 92 -44.23 23.38 5.41
N SER A 93 -43.36 24.27 5.90
CA SER A 93 -43.52 25.30 6.96
C SER A 93 -43.71 24.76 8.39
N GLY A 94 -42.75 25.06 9.28
CA GLY A 94 -43.07 25.62 10.61
C GLY A 94 -42.57 24.93 11.89
N ASN A 95 -41.52 25.52 12.47
CA ASN A 95 -41.27 25.82 13.89
C ASN A 95 -41.00 24.74 14.99
N ASN A 96 -39.77 24.81 15.51
CA ASN A 96 -39.30 24.98 16.90
C ASN A 96 -40.28 24.73 18.08
N ASN A 97 -39.82 23.95 19.08
CA ASN A 97 -39.62 24.44 20.45
C ASN A 97 -38.87 23.45 21.37
N ASP A 98 -38.17 24.04 22.33
CA ASP A 98 -37.33 23.52 23.40
C ASP A 98 -38.02 22.59 24.42
N GLY A 99 -37.21 21.84 25.18
CA GLY A 99 -37.49 21.66 26.61
C GLY A 99 -37.10 20.32 27.25
N GLY A 100 -36.10 20.37 28.12
CA GLY A 100 -36.21 19.84 29.50
C GLY A 100 -36.12 18.33 29.70
N GLY A 101 -35.03 17.88 30.33
CA GLY A 101 -34.76 16.48 30.62
C GLY A 101 -35.66 15.84 31.68
N ASP A 102 -35.56 14.51 31.74
CA ASP A 102 -36.00 13.76 32.90
C ASP A 102 -35.14 12.50 33.10
N TYR A 103 -34.72 12.31 34.36
CA TYR A 103 -33.79 11.27 34.79
C TYR A 103 -34.52 9.94 34.99
N ALA A 104 -34.54 9.08 33.98
CA ALA A 104 -35.02 7.70 34.12
C ALA A 104 -33.85 6.74 34.37
N ARG A 105 -33.75 6.24 35.61
CA ARG A 105 -32.79 5.24 36.08
C ARG A 105 -32.84 3.96 35.24
N ARG A 106 -31.70 3.58 34.65
CA ARG A 106 -31.47 2.31 33.93
C ARG A 106 -31.52 1.12 34.91
N PRO A 107 -32.23 0.01 34.62
CA PRO A 107 -32.24 -1.17 35.48
C PRO A 107 -30.86 -1.87 35.51
N LYS A 108 -30.35 -2.16 36.71
CA LYS A 108 -29.13 -2.97 36.92
C LYS A 108 -29.43 -4.45 36.66
N HIS A 109 -28.77 -5.06 35.66
CA HIS A 109 -28.82 -6.51 35.46
C HIS A 109 -28.04 -7.25 36.56
N ALA A 110 -28.65 -8.30 37.11
CA ALA A 110 -28.03 -9.22 38.05
C ALA A 110 -27.03 -10.15 37.34
N ARG A 111 -25.77 -10.19 37.81
CA ARG A 111 -24.75 -11.14 37.34
C ARG A 111 -25.09 -12.55 37.84
N ARG A 112 -25.39 -13.47 36.93
CA ARG A 112 -25.32 -14.92 37.21
C ARG A 112 -23.87 -15.37 37.09
N GLY A 113 -23.31 -15.91 38.16
CA GLY A 113 -21.99 -16.54 38.15
C GLY A 113 -22.07 -17.95 37.56
N THR A 114 -21.54 -18.14 36.36
CA THR A 114 -21.27 -19.46 35.80
C THR A 114 -19.91 -19.95 36.31
N ARG A 115 -19.93 -20.96 37.19
CA ARG A 115 -18.75 -21.79 37.48
C ARG A 115 -18.45 -22.62 36.24
N GLN A 116 -17.26 -22.46 35.67
CA GLN A 116 -16.72 -23.41 34.69
C GLN A 116 -15.88 -24.44 35.44
N GLU A 117 -16.41 -25.65 35.61
CA GLU A 117 -15.64 -26.81 36.07
C GLU A 117 -14.86 -27.36 34.86
N GLY A 118 -13.52 -27.42 34.97
CA GLY A 118 -12.63 -27.90 33.90
C GLY A 118 -11.49 -26.95 33.51
N PHE A 119 -11.35 -25.78 34.15
CA PHE A 119 -10.25 -24.85 33.88
C PHE A 119 -8.91 -25.44 34.37
N VAL A 120 -7.99 -25.71 33.44
CA VAL A 120 -6.61 -26.10 33.75
C VAL A 120 -5.79 -24.81 33.86
N ASP A 121 -5.19 -24.62 35.02
CA ASP A 121 -4.32 -23.49 35.35
C ASP A 121 -3.05 -23.48 34.48
N SER A 122 -2.89 -22.43 33.67
CA SER A 122 -1.78 -22.24 32.73
C SER A 122 -0.42 -22.00 33.40
N SER A 123 -0.36 -21.91 34.73
CA SER A 123 0.91 -21.88 35.49
C SER A 123 1.67 -23.21 35.49
N LYS A 124 1.09 -24.30 34.94
CA LYS A 124 1.71 -25.63 34.87
C LYS A 124 2.24 -26.02 33.48
N MET A 125 2.19 -25.12 32.52
CA MET A 125 2.68 -25.40 31.16
C MET A 125 4.19 -25.09 31.09
N GLU A 126 5.02 -26.11 31.28
CA GLU A 126 6.47 -26.03 30.99
C GLU A 126 6.69 -26.18 29.48
N ILE A 127 7.21 -25.12 28.84
CA ILE A 127 7.68 -25.14 27.46
C ILE A 127 9.21 -25.12 27.52
N GLU A 128 9.82 -26.26 27.18
CA GLU A 128 11.27 -26.39 27.07
C GLU A 128 11.81 -25.41 26.01
N SER A 129 12.66 -24.51 26.45
CA SER A 129 13.36 -23.53 25.62
C SER A 129 14.52 -24.18 24.89
N SER A 130 14.41 -24.27 23.56
CA SER A 130 15.54 -24.64 22.71
C SER A 130 16.33 -23.41 22.28
N SER A 131 17.62 -23.41 22.60
CA SER A 131 18.64 -22.40 22.29
C SER A 131 18.84 -22.15 20.78
N PRO A 132 19.35 -20.97 20.37
CA PRO A 132 19.41 -20.58 18.97
C PRO A 132 20.59 -21.23 18.24
N ILE A 133 20.34 -21.73 17.02
CA ILE A 133 21.38 -22.02 16.04
C ILE A 133 21.77 -20.69 15.41
N GLU A 134 23.04 -20.31 15.55
CA GLU A 134 23.67 -19.26 14.78
C GLU A 134 23.55 -19.57 13.28
N ALA A 135 22.82 -18.74 12.55
CA ALA A 135 22.84 -18.72 11.10
C ALA A 135 23.29 -17.34 10.62
N SER A 136 24.37 -17.35 9.84
CA SER A 136 25.02 -16.18 9.27
C SER A 136 24.07 -15.30 8.44
N SER A 137 24.28 -13.99 8.58
CA SER A 137 23.58 -12.86 7.98
C SER A 137 23.34 -12.93 6.47
N GLN A 138 22.18 -13.46 6.06
CA GLN A 138 21.42 -13.02 4.87
C GLN A 138 19.93 -13.12 5.22
N SER A 139 19.31 -12.02 5.69
CA SER A 139 17.95 -12.05 6.25
C SER A 139 16.85 -12.01 5.19
N THR A 140 16.81 -13.05 4.35
CA THR A 140 15.62 -13.36 3.55
C THR A 140 14.54 -13.93 4.47
N LEU A 141 13.27 -13.61 4.23
CA LEU A 141 12.18 -14.13 5.04
C LEU A 141 12.06 -15.65 4.87
N GLY A 142 12.34 -16.42 5.93
CA GLY A 142 12.43 -17.88 5.87
C GLY A 142 11.11 -18.61 6.08
N TYR A 143 10.29 -18.19 7.04
CA TYR A 143 9.01 -18.82 7.39
C TYR A 143 8.07 -17.78 8.01
N VAL A 144 6.79 -17.82 7.65
CA VAL A 144 5.75 -16.94 8.22
C VAL A 144 4.66 -17.81 8.83
N HIS A 145 4.36 -17.57 10.11
CA HIS A 145 3.25 -18.24 10.78
C HIS A 145 1.91 -17.66 10.29
N MET A 146 1.15 -18.45 9.53
CA MET A 146 -0.03 -18.00 8.80
C MET A 146 -1.12 -17.41 9.71
N GLU A 147 -1.35 -18.03 10.88
CA GLU A 147 -2.37 -17.59 11.83
C GLU A 147 -2.02 -16.25 12.49
N SER A 148 -0.74 -16.05 12.83
CA SER A 148 -0.28 -14.77 13.40
C SER A 148 -0.28 -13.65 12.37
N HIS A 149 -0.09 -14.00 11.10
CA HIS A 149 -0.14 -13.08 9.97
C HIS A 149 -1.59 -12.64 9.63
N ALA A 150 -2.55 -13.58 9.70
CA ALA A 150 -3.97 -13.28 9.52
C ALA A 150 -4.53 -12.40 10.66
N LEU A 151 -4.05 -12.60 11.90
CA LEU A 151 -4.47 -11.79 13.05
C LEU A 151 -3.93 -10.34 13.03
N ALA A 152 -2.97 -10.03 12.17
CA ALA A 152 -2.44 -8.68 11.95
C ALA A 152 -3.13 -7.95 10.78
N GLU A 153 -4.25 -8.49 10.28
CA GLU A 153 -5.03 -7.88 9.20
C GLU A 153 -5.53 -6.48 9.59
N GLY A 154 -4.95 -5.48 8.95
CA GLY A 154 -5.43 -4.10 8.95
C GLY A 154 -5.90 -3.69 7.55
N PRO A 155 -6.48 -2.49 7.40
CA PRO A 155 -6.77 -1.90 6.11
C PRO A 155 -5.54 -1.88 5.19
N GLU A 156 -5.75 -2.01 3.88
CA GLU A 156 -4.69 -1.88 2.87
C GLU A 156 -3.96 -0.54 2.99
N ASP A 157 -4.72 0.50 3.38
CA ASP A 157 -4.23 1.84 3.64
C ASP A 157 -3.12 1.88 4.70
N ASP A 158 -3.09 0.94 5.65
CA ASP A 158 -1.97 0.85 6.60
C ASP A 158 -0.70 0.31 5.96
N THR A 159 -0.80 -0.66 5.05
CA THR A 159 0.35 -1.13 4.25
C THR A 159 0.89 0.04 3.42
N LEU A 160 -0.01 0.75 2.73
CA LEU A 160 0.33 1.89 1.90
C LEU A 160 0.99 2.99 2.73
N ARG A 161 0.41 3.35 3.89
CA ARG A 161 0.97 4.34 4.81
C ARG A 161 2.37 3.96 5.26
N LEU A 162 2.60 2.72 5.67
CA LEU A 162 3.91 2.24 6.11
C LEU A 162 4.96 2.37 5.01
N ILE A 163 4.67 1.84 3.81
CA ILE A 163 5.61 1.89 2.69
C ILE A 163 5.90 3.32 2.28
N THR A 164 4.89 4.16 2.20
CA THR A 164 5.05 5.57 1.82
C THR A 164 5.87 6.35 2.86
N CYS A 165 5.69 6.08 4.16
CA CYS A 165 6.56 6.63 5.20
C CYS A 165 8.03 6.15 5.04
N ALA A 166 8.24 4.88 4.71
CA ALA A 166 9.57 4.32 4.50
C ALA A 166 10.25 4.94 3.26
N LEU A 167 9.53 5.04 2.14
CA LEU A 167 9.98 5.71 0.91
C LEU A 167 10.42 7.13 1.23
N ARG A 168 9.56 7.95 1.83
CA ARG A 168 9.89 9.35 2.18
C ARG A 168 11.12 9.45 3.07
N HIS A 169 11.23 8.60 4.10
CA HIS A 169 12.40 8.64 4.98
C HIS A 169 13.68 8.32 4.20
N VAL A 170 13.66 7.32 3.32
CA VAL A 170 14.83 7.02 2.50
C VAL A 170 15.15 8.18 1.57
N LEU A 171 14.18 8.73 0.84
CA LEU A 171 14.39 9.86 -0.07
C LEU A 171 14.96 11.11 0.62
N TYR A 172 14.61 11.37 1.89
CA TYR A 172 15.11 12.54 2.62
C TYR A 172 16.54 12.38 3.13
N PHE A 173 16.99 11.16 3.37
CA PHE A 173 18.24 10.92 4.12
C PHE A 173 19.23 9.98 3.41
N ALA A 174 18.92 9.48 2.21
CA ALA A 174 19.81 8.67 1.39
C ALA A 174 20.27 9.42 0.13
N PRO A 175 21.47 9.11 -0.38
CA PRO A 175 21.94 9.62 -1.66
C PRO A 175 21.14 8.98 -2.82
N PRO A 176 20.99 9.68 -3.95
CA PRO A 176 21.59 10.98 -4.29
C PRO A 176 20.77 12.20 -3.81
N ASN A 177 19.52 12.01 -3.36
CA ASN A 177 18.63 13.12 -3.00
C ASN A 177 19.15 14.00 -1.85
N ASN A 178 19.88 13.41 -0.88
CA ASN A 178 20.45 14.15 0.24
C ASN A 178 21.82 14.79 -0.09
N GLU A 179 22.35 14.58 -1.29
CA GLU A 179 23.60 15.15 -1.77
C GLU A 179 23.33 16.43 -2.60
N PRO A 180 24.28 17.38 -2.65
CA PRO A 180 24.14 18.56 -3.51
C PRO A 180 24.08 18.14 -4.99
N ASN A 181 22.87 18.09 -5.56
CA ASN A 181 22.69 17.78 -6.98
C ASN A 181 22.92 19.04 -7.85
N THR A 182 23.92 19.02 -8.72
CA THR A 182 24.21 20.10 -9.69
C THR A 182 23.13 20.28 -10.75
N ALA A 183 22.37 19.23 -11.09
CA ALA A 183 21.26 19.30 -12.03
C ALA A 183 19.92 19.70 -11.36
N GLY A 184 19.88 19.73 -10.02
CA GLY A 184 18.69 20.07 -9.23
C GLY A 184 17.50 19.10 -9.39
N ALA A 185 17.67 17.97 -10.06
CA ALA A 185 16.63 16.96 -10.19
C ALA A 185 16.41 16.24 -8.84
N VAL A 186 15.17 15.91 -8.53
CA VAL A 186 14.80 15.23 -7.27
C VAL A 186 13.84 14.09 -7.54
N ILE A 187 13.98 13.01 -6.78
CA ILE A 187 12.97 11.96 -6.71
C ILE A 187 12.00 12.31 -5.58
N GLU A 188 10.70 12.30 -5.84
CA GLU A 188 9.65 12.55 -4.86
C GLU A 188 8.72 11.34 -4.76
N VAL A 189 8.05 11.21 -3.61
CA VAL A 189 6.97 10.23 -3.46
C VAL A 189 5.72 10.74 -4.15
N ARG A 190 5.07 9.86 -4.90
CA ARG A 190 3.71 10.05 -5.44
C ARG A 190 2.73 9.27 -4.58
N ASP A 191 1.89 10.00 -3.86
CA ASP A 191 0.89 9.44 -2.94
C ASP A 191 -0.44 9.09 -3.61
N ALA A 192 -0.72 9.67 -4.76
CA ALA A 192 -2.01 9.53 -5.41
C ALA A 192 -2.14 8.13 -6.01
N LYS A 193 -3.23 7.43 -5.66
CA LYS A 193 -3.70 6.29 -6.44
C LYS A 193 -4.12 6.79 -7.83
N ILE A 194 -3.52 6.25 -8.88
CA ILE A 194 -3.78 6.66 -10.26
C ILE A 194 -4.37 5.49 -11.03
N ARG A 195 -5.51 5.74 -11.69
CA ARG A 195 -6.04 4.81 -12.69
C ARG A 195 -5.30 5.01 -14.01
N LEU A 196 -4.63 3.97 -14.46
CA LEU A 196 -3.96 3.89 -15.75
C LEU A 196 -4.91 3.27 -16.76
N ALA A 197 -4.85 3.76 -18.00
CA ALA A 197 -5.58 3.19 -19.12
C ALA A 197 -4.74 3.27 -20.38
N ALA A 198 -4.75 2.21 -21.18
CA ALA A 198 -4.08 2.15 -22.47
C ALA A 198 -4.89 1.30 -23.45
N ILE A 199 -4.73 1.58 -24.74
CA ILE A 199 -5.38 0.83 -25.81
C ILE A 199 -4.31 -0.01 -26.51
N THR A 200 -4.60 -1.30 -26.70
CA THR A 200 -3.70 -2.29 -27.30
C THR A 200 -4.43 -3.04 -28.41
N GLY A 201 -4.28 -2.61 -29.66
CA GLY A 201 -5.07 -3.14 -30.76
C GLY A 201 -6.57 -2.97 -30.51
N SER A 202 -7.29 -4.07 -30.34
CA SER A 202 -8.73 -4.12 -30.03
C SER A 202 -9.07 -4.11 -28.53
N HIS A 203 -8.08 -4.20 -27.64
CA HIS A 203 -8.31 -4.32 -26.19
C HIS A 203 -8.01 -3.01 -25.46
N SER A 204 -8.71 -2.79 -24.35
CA SER A 204 -8.39 -1.71 -23.40
C SER A 204 -7.81 -2.34 -22.15
N LEU A 205 -6.59 -1.93 -21.79
CA LEU A 205 -5.98 -2.26 -20.52
C LEU A 205 -6.30 -1.17 -19.50
N VAL A 206 -6.66 -1.59 -18.29
CA VAL A 206 -6.91 -0.70 -17.16
C VAL A 206 -6.22 -1.29 -15.94
N ALA A 207 -5.49 -0.45 -15.23
CA ALA A 207 -4.86 -0.81 -13.97
C ALA A 207 -4.97 0.34 -12.97
N VAL A 208 -4.78 0.02 -11.70
CA VAL A 208 -4.62 1.02 -10.64
C VAL A 208 -3.19 0.92 -10.15
N ASP A 209 -2.57 2.07 -9.94
CA ASP A 209 -1.27 2.19 -9.30
C ASP A 209 -1.45 2.92 -7.98
N ASP A 210 -1.02 2.29 -6.88
CA ASP A 210 -1.21 2.81 -5.53
C ASP A 210 -0.26 3.97 -5.18
N GLY A 211 0.67 4.31 -6.07
CA GLY A 211 1.57 5.45 -5.92
C GLY A 211 3.01 5.11 -6.31
N GLY A 212 3.97 5.51 -5.49
CA GLY A 212 5.38 5.17 -5.67
C GLY A 212 6.26 6.40 -5.83
N LEU A 213 7.14 6.43 -6.83
CA LEU A 213 8.15 7.48 -7.02
C LEU A 213 8.06 8.16 -8.38
N CYS A 214 8.32 9.47 -8.39
CA CYS A 214 8.44 10.27 -9.61
C CYS A 214 9.74 11.09 -9.63
N LEU A 215 10.22 11.38 -10.84
CA LEU A 215 11.34 12.29 -11.10
C LEU A 215 10.82 13.69 -11.42
N ARG A 216 11.40 14.67 -10.73
CA ARG A 216 11.05 16.07 -10.87
C ARG A 216 12.30 16.85 -11.27
N LYS A 217 12.15 17.76 -12.24
CA LYS A 217 13.24 18.63 -12.71
C LYS A 217 12.89 20.10 -12.48
N PRO A 218 13.88 20.93 -12.12
CA PRO A 218 13.67 22.35 -11.93
C PRO A 218 13.42 23.04 -13.26
N LEU A 219 12.40 23.89 -13.30
CA LEU A 219 12.11 24.84 -14.36
C LEU A 219 12.17 26.25 -13.78
N VAL A 220 13.03 27.07 -14.34
CA VAL A 220 13.15 28.49 -14.00
C VAL A 220 12.19 29.27 -14.90
N LEU A 221 11.12 29.80 -14.32
CA LEU A 221 10.17 30.62 -15.04
C LEU A 221 10.59 32.08 -14.98
N ALA A 222 10.72 32.71 -16.16
CA ALA A 222 10.93 34.14 -16.25
C ALA A 222 9.70 34.88 -15.71
N SER A 223 9.93 35.91 -14.89
CA SER A 223 8.87 36.82 -14.48
C SER A 223 8.35 37.57 -15.70
N HIS A 224 7.07 37.40 -16.05
CA HIS A 224 6.45 38.10 -17.17
C HIS A 224 6.66 39.62 -17.07
N GLY A 225 7.51 40.17 -17.94
CA GLY A 225 7.66 41.60 -18.18
C GLY A 225 8.37 42.43 -17.11
N ASP A 226 8.86 41.83 -16.02
CA ASP A 226 9.54 42.56 -14.94
C ASP A 226 10.92 41.97 -14.62
N PRO A 227 12.01 42.57 -15.13
CA PRO A 227 13.38 42.14 -14.88
C PRO A 227 13.82 42.21 -13.41
N GLN A 228 13.09 42.91 -12.54
CA GLN A 228 13.42 43.05 -11.12
C GLN A 228 12.71 42.01 -10.23
N LYS A 229 11.75 41.26 -10.76
CA LYS A 229 11.09 40.19 -9.99
C LYS A 229 11.95 38.93 -9.93
N PRO A 230 12.14 38.35 -8.72
CA PRO A 230 12.90 37.12 -8.57
C PRO A 230 12.29 36.02 -9.45
N GLN A 231 13.16 35.33 -10.19
CA GLN A 231 12.75 34.18 -11.01
C GLN A 231 12.10 33.12 -10.11
N ARG A 232 10.99 32.55 -10.57
CA ARG A 232 10.30 31.51 -9.82
C ARG A 232 10.85 30.15 -10.22
N LEU A 233 11.43 29.45 -9.25
CA LEU A 233 11.77 28.03 -9.40
C LEU A 233 10.50 27.18 -9.21
N VAL A 234 10.16 26.38 -10.21
CA VAL A 234 9.07 25.41 -10.15
C VAL A 234 9.62 24.04 -10.52
N TYR A 235 9.10 22.97 -9.91
CA TYR A 235 9.46 21.61 -10.31
C TYR A 235 8.39 21.03 -11.23
N MET A 236 8.82 20.50 -12.38
CA MET A 236 7.98 19.77 -13.32
C MET A 236 8.28 18.28 -13.26
N THR A 237 7.25 17.46 -13.46
CA THR A 237 7.40 16.00 -13.50
C THR A 237 8.02 15.62 -14.85
N ALA A 238 9.20 15.00 -14.79
CA ALA A 238 9.92 14.51 -15.96
C ALA A 238 9.66 13.03 -16.23
N ASN A 239 9.44 12.25 -15.17
CA ASN A 239 8.96 10.87 -15.22
C ASN A 239 8.04 10.67 -14.02
N ASP A 240 6.79 10.27 -14.24
CA ASP A 240 5.77 10.11 -13.20
C ASP A 240 5.77 8.72 -12.54
N HIS A 241 6.46 7.73 -13.12
CA HIS A 241 6.51 6.34 -12.66
C HIS A 241 7.96 5.79 -12.68
N VAL A 242 8.82 6.34 -11.82
CA VAL A 242 10.17 5.79 -11.58
C VAL A 242 10.10 4.44 -10.85
N LEU A 243 9.15 4.32 -9.93
CA LEU A 243 8.78 3.12 -9.20
C LEU A 243 7.28 3.18 -9.00
N MET A 244 6.56 2.12 -9.36
CA MET A 244 5.12 1.99 -9.10
C MET A 244 4.91 1.22 -7.80
N LEU A 245 3.73 1.33 -7.19
CA LEU A 245 3.41 0.66 -5.94
C LEU A 245 2.17 -0.20 -6.10
N GLU A 246 2.24 -1.42 -5.59
CA GLU A 246 1.13 -2.35 -5.45
C GLU A 246 1.04 -2.79 -3.99
N ALA A 247 0.06 -2.28 -3.26
CA ALA A 247 -0.14 -2.58 -1.85
C ALA A 247 -1.27 -3.61 -1.67
N LYS A 248 -1.05 -4.58 -0.79
CA LYS A 248 -2.06 -5.56 -0.37
C LYS A 248 -2.28 -5.50 1.13
N ARG A 249 -3.46 -5.93 1.55
CA ARG A 249 -3.82 -6.08 2.98
C ARG A 249 -2.98 -7.12 3.70
N ARG A 250 -2.58 -8.19 3.00
CA ARG A 250 -1.86 -9.35 3.57
C ARG A 250 -1.12 -10.12 2.48
N LEU A 251 -0.11 -10.90 2.85
CA LEU A 251 0.50 -11.90 1.95
C LEU A 251 -0.58 -12.92 1.55
N GLN A 252 -0.78 -13.10 0.25
CA GLN A 252 -1.92 -13.84 -0.29
C GLN A 252 -1.63 -15.33 -0.52
N CYS A 253 -0.37 -15.71 -0.74
CA CYS A 253 -0.01 -17.06 -1.14
C CYS A 253 1.26 -17.54 -0.44
N PHE A 254 1.29 -18.83 -0.09
CA PHE A 254 2.41 -19.45 0.60
C PHE A 254 2.70 -20.82 0.00
N GLN A 255 3.99 -21.13 -0.15
CA GLN A 255 4.49 -22.44 -0.55
C GLN A 255 5.49 -22.90 0.52
N GLU A 256 5.23 -24.05 1.14
CA GLU A 256 6.09 -24.60 2.21
C GLU A 256 6.34 -23.58 3.36
N GLY A 257 5.32 -22.77 3.70
CA GLY A 257 5.40 -21.74 4.74
C GLY A 257 6.18 -20.47 4.35
N ARG A 258 6.63 -20.36 3.10
CA ARG A 258 7.28 -19.17 2.54
C ARG A 258 6.29 -18.39 1.67
N PRO A 259 6.22 -17.06 1.79
CA PRO A 259 5.36 -16.29 0.92
C PRO A 259 5.84 -16.34 -0.52
N ILE A 260 4.90 -16.49 -1.43
CA ILE A 260 5.09 -16.39 -2.87
C ILE A 260 4.10 -15.38 -3.45
N ILE A 261 4.35 -14.91 -4.66
CA ILE A 261 3.41 -14.07 -5.39
C ILE A 261 2.43 -15.01 -6.09
N SER A 262 1.11 -14.83 -5.89
CA SER A 262 0.11 -15.63 -6.61
C SER A 262 0.04 -15.21 -8.08
N ASP A 263 -0.44 -16.11 -8.93
CA ASP A 263 -0.68 -15.81 -10.35
C ASP A 263 -1.61 -14.61 -10.52
N SER A 264 -2.66 -14.49 -9.70
CA SER A 264 -3.57 -13.35 -9.70
C SER A 264 -2.90 -12.02 -9.36
N CYS A 265 -2.04 -12.00 -8.34
CA CYS A 265 -1.32 -10.79 -7.95
C CYS A 265 -0.24 -10.42 -8.99
N LEU A 266 0.43 -11.43 -9.56
CA LEU A 266 1.39 -11.21 -10.64
C LEU A 266 0.69 -10.69 -11.89
N ALA A 267 -0.49 -11.20 -12.24
CA ALA A 267 -1.29 -10.72 -13.37
C ALA A 267 -1.70 -9.26 -13.19
N GLN A 268 -2.11 -8.85 -11.97
CA GLN A 268 -2.44 -7.46 -11.66
C GLN A 268 -1.24 -6.52 -11.87
N MET A 269 -0.08 -6.86 -11.30
CA MET A 269 1.15 -6.08 -11.49
C MET A 269 1.65 -6.08 -12.94
N THR A 270 1.46 -7.20 -13.65
CA THR A 270 1.75 -7.30 -15.09
C THR A 270 0.86 -6.36 -15.89
N CYS A 271 -0.44 -6.33 -15.61
CA CYS A 271 -1.39 -5.41 -16.24
C CYS A 271 -1.01 -3.96 -15.95
N GLN A 272 -0.62 -3.63 -14.71
CA GLN A 272 -0.13 -2.31 -14.32
C GLN A 272 1.10 -1.88 -15.14
N ALA A 273 2.12 -2.74 -15.22
CA ALA A 273 3.33 -2.45 -15.98
C ALA A 273 3.06 -2.30 -17.49
N LEU A 274 2.27 -3.21 -18.08
CA LEU A 274 1.90 -3.16 -19.50
C LEU A 274 1.07 -1.92 -19.83
N THR A 275 0.05 -1.62 -19.02
CA THR A 275 -0.79 -0.42 -19.22
C THR A 275 0.06 0.84 -19.26
N TRP A 276 1.01 0.97 -18.32
CA TRP A 276 1.91 2.11 -18.32
C TRP A 276 2.81 2.13 -19.57
N LYS A 277 3.39 0.98 -19.95
CA LYS A 277 4.29 0.91 -21.12
C LYS A 277 3.57 1.25 -22.43
N PHE A 278 2.35 0.75 -22.63
CA PHE A 278 1.55 1.07 -23.81
C PHE A 278 1.14 2.55 -23.87
N ALA A 279 0.87 3.18 -22.73
CA ALA A 279 0.61 4.62 -22.69
C ALA A 279 1.87 5.48 -22.94
N ASN A 280 3.06 4.90 -22.75
CA ASN A 280 4.35 5.60 -22.77
C ASN A 280 5.36 4.91 -23.71
N VAL A 281 4.93 4.58 -24.93
CA VAL A 281 5.80 3.97 -25.95
C VAL A 281 7.02 4.87 -26.21
N GLY A 282 8.21 4.28 -26.17
CA GLY A 282 9.50 5.00 -26.27
C GLY A 282 10.11 5.39 -24.92
N SER A 283 9.44 5.11 -23.80
CA SER A 283 10.03 5.18 -22.46
C SER A 283 10.92 3.96 -22.18
N TYR A 284 11.55 3.92 -20.99
CA TYR A 284 12.44 2.87 -20.53
C TYR A 284 11.82 1.47 -20.65
N ASP A 285 12.64 0.47 -20.98
CA ASP A 285 12.21 -0.93 -21.10
C ASP A 285 11.97 -1.58 -19.73
N SER A 286 12.74 -1.19 -18.72
CA SER A 286 12.55 -1.70 -17.36
C SER A 286 11.56 -0.86 -16.56
N ILE A 287 10.51 -1.52 -16.05
CA ILE A 287 9.52 -0.95 -15.13
C ILE A 287 9.70 -1.61 -13.78
N PHE A 288 9.73 -0.81 -12.73
CA PHE A 288 9.88 -1.28 -11.36
C PHE A 288 8.56 -1.16 -10.60
N ILE A 289 8.18 -2.23 -9.91
CA ILE A 289 7.03 -2.25 -8.99
C ILE A 289 7.54 -2.65 -7.61
N LEU A 290 7.24 -1.83 -6.61
CA LEU A 290 7.37 -2.21 -5.21
C LEU A 290 6.06 -2.87 -4.81
N HIS A 291 6.11 -4.17 -4.52
CA HIS A 291 4.97 -4.90 -4.02
C HIS A 291 5.08 -5.01 -2.50
N ALA A 292 4.01 -4.67 -1.79
CA ALA A 292 3.99 -4.66 -0.35
C ALA A 292 2.72 -5.27 0.24
N ALA A 293 2.88 -5.94 1.38
CA ALA A 293 1.78 -6.47 2.16
C ALA A 293 2.13 -6.37 3.64
N GLN A 294 1.33 -5.64 4.42
CA GLN A 294 1.64 -5.29 5.81
C GLN A 294 3.03 -4.65 5.93
N ASN A 295 3.92 -5.22 6.75
CA ASN A 295 5.31 -4.81 6.90
C ASN A 295 6.28 -5.57 5.98
N TYR A 296 5.78 -6.37 5.05
CA TYR A 296 6.57 -7.14 4.09
C TYR A 296 6.59 -6.46 2.73
N PHE A 297 7.67 -6.67 1.99
CA PHE A 297 7.79 -6.13 0.64
C PHE A 297 8.72 -6.99 -0.24
N CYS A 298 8.58 -6.85 -1.54
CA CYS A 298 9.56 -7.25 -2.54
C CYS A 298 9.56 -6.25 -3.71
N PHE A 299 10.61 -6.25 -4.51
CA PHE A 299 10.68 -5.47 -5.73
C PHE A 299 10.53 -6.39 -6.94
N LEU A 300 9.78 -5.93 -7.94
CA LEU A 300 9.67 -6.55 -9.24
C LEU A 300 10.27 -5.63 -10.30
N ARG A 301 10.93 -6.23 -11.29
CA ARG A 301 11.37 -5.57 -12.52
C ARG A 301 10.75 -6.30 -13.71
N PHE A 302 9.99 -5.55 -14.51
CA PHE A 302 9.42 -6.00 -15.78
C PHE A 302 10.28 -5.43 -16.90
N ASP A 303 10.84 -6.29 -17.73
CA ASP A 303 11.60 -5.85 -18.90
C ASP A 303 10.69 -5.97 -20.14
N ILE A 304 10.09 -4.85 -20.52
CA ILE A 304 9.08 -4.75 -21.59
C ILE A 304 9.71 -4.04 -22.79
N SER A 305 10.19 -4.81 -23.76
CA SER A 305 10.75 -4.25 -25.00
C SER A 305 9.65 -3.78 -25.95
N VAL A 306 10.02 -2.90 -26.89
CA VAL A 306 9.11 -2.49 -27.98
C VAL A 306 8.69 -3.69 -28.84
N ASP A 307 9.60 -4.64 -29.07
CA ASP A 307 9.30 -5.86 -29.83
C ASP A 307 8.23 -6.71 -29.13
N TYR A 308 8.31 -6.85 -27.81
CA TYR A 308 7.29 -7.54 -27.03
C TYR A 308 5.91 -6.88 -27.14
N LEU A 309 5.85 -5.54 -27.13
CA LEU A 309 4.59 -4.81 -27.28
C LEU A 309 3.94 -5.02 -28.66
N GLY A 310 4.74 -5.22 -29.70
CA GLY A 310 4.24 -5.57 -31.03
C GLY A 310 3.78 -7.03 -31.10
N ASP A 311 4.58 -7.93 -30.53
CA ASP A 311 4.34 -9.38 -30.55
C ASP A 311 3.10 -9.79 -29.74
N ILE A 312 2.88 -9.20 -28.56
CA ILE A 312 1.71 -9.48 -27.71
C ILE A 312 0.37 -9.13 -28.39
N GLN A 313 0.40 -8.30 -29.44
CA GLN A 313 -0.78 -7.94 -30.24
C GLN A 313 -0.98 -8.84 -31.46
N SER A 314 -0.05 -9.77 -31.72
CA SER A 314 -0.14 -10.72 -32.82
C SER A 314 -1.10 -11.86 -32.51
N GLU A 315 -1.55 -12.58 -33.55
CA GLU A 315 -2.44 -13.75 -33.37
C GLU A 315 -1.73 -14.92 -32.65
N GLU A 316 -0.39 -15.00 -32.77
CA GLU A 316 0.44 -16.06 -32.20
C GLU A 316 1.69 -15.44 -31.55
N PRO A 317 1.56 -14.84 -30.34
CA PRO A 317 2.69 -14.21 -29.66
C PRO A 317 3.76 -15.26 -29.28
N GLU A 318 5.01 -14.99 -29.65
CA GLU A 318 6.15 -15.89 -29.40
C GLU A 318 7.08 -15.38 -28.29
N LEU A 319 7.04 -14.08 -27.99
CA LEU A 319 7.92 -13.44 -27.03
C LEU A 319 7.36 -13.56 -25.60
N PHE A 320 8.25 -13.90 -24.68
CA PHE A 320 7.93 -13.95 -23.25
C PHE A 320 8.26 -12.64 -22.56
N LEU A 321 7.37 -12.22 -21.66
CA LEU A 321 7.65 -11.13 -20.73
C LEU A 321 8.57 -11.62 -19.63
N ASN A 322 9.75 -11.01 -19.53
CA ASN A 322 10.69 -11.32 -18.46
C ASN A 322 10.36 -10.50 -17.21
N VAL A 323 10.06 -11.21 -16.12
CA VAL A 323 9.79 -10.62 -14.81
C VAL A 323 10.78 -11.17 -13.80
N TYR A 324 11.46 -10.26 -13.13
CA TYR A 324 12.39 -10.57 -12.05
C TYR A 324 11.80 -10.05 -10.75
N HIS A 325 11.93 -10.81 -9.67
CA HIS A 325 11.55 -10.33 -8.37
C HIS A 325 12.62 -10.64 -7.32
N THR A 326 12.67 -9.80 -6.30
CA THR A 326 13.47 -10.07 -5.11
C THR A 326 12.74 -11.06 -4.21
N PRO A 327 13.43 -11.72 -3.26
CA PRO A 327 12.73 -12.38 -2.17
C PRO A 327 11.86 -11.40 -1.38
N TRP A 328 10.97 -11.94 -0.56
CA TRP A 328 10.25 -11.15 0.44
C TRP A 328 11.17 -10.73 1.59
N TYR A 329 11.07 -9.47 1.97
CA TYR A 329 11.76 -8.85 3.10
C TYR A 329 10.75 -8.24 4.07
N SER A 330 11.21 -7.89 5.27
CA SER A 330 10.39 -7.23 6.29
C SER A 330 11.03 -5.92 6.73
N LEU A 331 10.25 -4.84 6.75
CA LEU A 331 10.65 -3.57 7.37
C LEU A 331 10.79 -3.67 8.90
N GLY A 332 10.26 -4.73 9.51
CA GLY A 332 10.51 -5.07 10.91
C GLY A 332 11.94 -5.53 11.18
N GLN A 333 12.64 -6.04 10.17
CA GLN A 333 13.99 -6.58 10.30
C GLN A 333 15.04 -5.60 9.79
N LYS A 334 16.20 -5.55 10.47
CA LYS A 334 17.32 -4.69 10.07
C LYS A 334 17.77 -4.96 8.64
N GLY A 335 17.96 -6.23 8.27
CA GLY A 335 18.41 -6.56 6.91
C GLY A 335 17.37 -6.23 5.84
N GLY A 336 16.07 -6.34 6.15
CA GLY A 336 15.02 -5.86 5.24
C GLY A 336 15.06 -4.34 5.06
N ARG A 337 15.22 -3.56 6.14
CA ARG A 337 15.39 -2.10 6.03
C ARG A 337 16.67 -1.70 5.28
N THR A 338 17.78 -2.40 5.49
CA THR A 338 19.01 -2.21 4.72
C THR A 338 18.77 -2.44 3.23
N TYR A 339 18.19 -3.58 2.88
CA TYR A 339 17.89 -3.92 1.48
C TYR A 339 16.93 -2.92 0.83
N PHE A 340 15.92 -2.47 1.56
CA PHE A 340 14.98 -1.45 1.10
C PHE A 340 15.71 -0.15 0.75
N ALA A 341 16.56 0.36 1.66
CA ALA A 341 17.32 1.58 1.43
C ALA A 341 18.31 1.44 0.27
N ASP A 342 19.06 0.34 0.20
CA ASP A 342 20.08 0.12 -0.83
C ASP A 342 19.46 0.00 -2.23
N THR A 343 18.34 -0.72 -2.34
CA THR A 343 17.58 -0.85 -3.59
C THR A 343 17.05 0.49 -4.04
N LEU A 344 16.46 1.28 -3.14
CA LEU A 344 15.97 2.62 -3.46
C LEU A 344 17.10 3.58 -3.86
N CYS A 345 18.27 3.51 -3.20
CA CYS A 345 19.45 4.27 -3.63
C CYS A 345 19.84 3.95 -5.07
N SER A 346 19.74 2.68 -5.45
CA SER A 346 20.08 2.22 -6.81
C SER A 346 19.05 2.70 -7.83
N ILE A 347 17.75 2.62 -7.50
CA ILE A 347 16.66 3.13 -8.34
C ILE A 347 16.78 4.65 -8.53
N MET A 348 17.05 5.41 -7.46
CA MET A 348 17.22 6.86 -7.56
C MET A 348 18.40 7.23 -8.47
N LYS A 349 19.54 6.53 -8.33
CA LYS A 349 20.72 6.77 -9.19
C LYS A 349 20.43 6.46 -10.65
N TRP A 350 19.75 5.34 -10.93
CA TRP A 350 19.34 4.96 -12.28
C TRP A 350 18.36 5.97 -12.90
N ALA A 351 17.38 6.46 -12.13
CA ALA A 351 16.39 7.40 -12.64
C ALA A 351 16.96 8.81 -12.90
N MET A 352 18.07 9.16 -12.25
CA MET A 352 18.74 10.45 -12.40
C MET A 352 19.89 10.45 -13.43
N SER A 353 20.37 9.27 -13.84
CA SER A 353 21.34 9.14 -14.94
C SER A 353 20.66 9.33 -16.28
#